data_AF-A0A7W1ZAS9-F1
#
_entry.id   AF-A0A7W1ZAS9-F1
#
_cell.length_a   1.000
_cell.length_b   1.000
_cell.length_c   1.000
_cell.angle_alpha   90.00
_cell.angle_beta   90.00
_cell.angle_gamma   90.00
#
_symmetry.space_group_name_H-M   'P 1'
#
loop_
_entity.id
_entity.type
_entity.pdbx_description
1 polymer ?
#
loop_
_entity_poly.entity_id
_entity_poly.type
_entity_poly.pdbx_seq_one_letter_code
_entity_poly.pdbx_strand_id
1 'polypeptide(L)'
;AASAANAAVDHVRDWMSGTPDGDWVSMAVPSDGSYGVPEGILSSFPCTCTGGRYEIVPGLDIDDYSRAKIDASVAELTDERDAVRDLGLV
;
A
#
# COMPACT_ATOMS: atom_id res chain seq x y z
N ALA A 1 -9.50 -1.19 -20.18
CA ALA A 1 -8.30 -0.39 -20.49
C ALA A 1 -8.43 1.05 -19.97
N ALA A 2 -9.50 1.79 -20.31
CA ALA A 2 -9.68 3.17 -19.86
C ALA A 2 -9.70 3.34 -18.32
N SER A 3 -10.32 2.42 -17.58
CA SER A 3 -10.38 2.47 -16.11
C SER A 3 -9.02 2.35 -15.44
N ALA A 4 -8.15 1.45 -15.91
CA ALA A 4 -6.80 1.30 -15.37
C ALA A 4 -5.94 2.55 -15.63
N ALA A 5 -6.06 3.14 -16.82
CA ALA A 5 -5.39 4.41 -17.12
C ALA A 5 -5.89 5.55 -16.22
N ASN A 6 -7.20 5.61 -15.97
CA ASN A 6 -7.76 6.61 -15.05
C ASN A 6 -7.25 6.43 -13.62
N ALA A 7 -7.25 5.20 -13.11
CA ALA A 7 -6.73 4.91 -11.76
C ALA A 7 -5.25 5.27 -11.61
N ALA A 8 -4.43 5.04 -12.64
CA ALA A 8 -3.04 5.47 -12.63
C ALA A 8 -2.88 7.00 -12.62
N VAL A 9 -3.72 7.72 -13.38
CA VAL A 9 -3.75 9.19 -13.36
C VAL A 9 -4.19 9.72 -12.00
N ASP A 10 -5.24 9.14 -11.41
CA ASP A 10 -5.76 9.54 -10.10
C ASP A 10 -4.70 9.30 -9.01
N HIS A 11 -4.05 8.12 -9.02
CA HIS A 11 -2.97 7.81 -8.08
C HIS A 11 -1.85 8.85 -8.09
N VAL A 12 -1.35 9.23 -9.27
CA VAL A 12 -0.28 10.24 -9.38
C VAL A 12 -0.81 11.63 -9.03
N ARG A 13 -2.05 11.97 -9.40
CA ARG A 13 -2.67 13.25 -9.06
C ARG A 13 -2.75 13.44 -7.56
N ASP A 14 -3.29 12.44 -6.85
CA ASP A 14 -3.50 12.51 -5.40
C ASP A 14 -2.16 12.52 -4.66
N TRP A 15 -1.17 11.74 -5.12
CA TRP A 15 0.18 11.78 -4.55
C TRP A 15 0.80 13.18 -4.69
N MET A 16 0.76 13.77 -5.88
CA MET A 16 1.43 15.05 -6.14
C MET A 16 0.67 16.25 -5.58
N SER A 17 -0.66 16.20 -5.61
CA SER A 17 -1.53 17.35 -5.31
C SER A 17 -2.17 17.29 -3.93
N GLY A 18 -2.08 16.13 -3.26
CA GLY A 18 -2.66 15.85 -1.96
C GLY A 18 -4.01 15.14 -2.03
N THR A 19 -4.37 14.49 -0.92
CA THR A 19 -5.70 13.90 -0.72
C THR A 19 -6.66 14.92 -0.10
N PRO A 20 -7.99 14.79 -0.29
CA PRO A 20 -8.96 15.65 0.40
C PRO A 20 -8.87 15.56 1.92
N ASP A 21 -9.20 16.66 2.61
CA ASP A 21 -9.20 16.71 4.08
C ASP A 21 -10.20 15.68 4.66
N GLY A 22 -9.70 14.86 5.59
CA GLY A 22 -10.50 13.82 6.24
C GLY A 22 -10.75 12.56 5.38
N ASP A 23 -10.05 12.43 4.25
CA ASP A 23 -10.12 11.27 3.37
C ASP A 23 -8.73 10.68 3.08
N TRP A 24 -8.67 9.44 2.61
CA TRP A 24 -7.43 8.75 2.21
C TRP A 24 -7.62 7.95 0.94
N VAL A 25 -6.51 7.58 0.30
CA VAL A 25 -6.49 6.71 -0.88
C VAL A 25 -5.67 5.46 -0.60
N SER A 26 -5.89 4.41 -1.39
CA SER A 26 -5.08 3.19 -1.30
C SER A 26 -3.83 3.32 -2.16
N MET A 27 -2.65 3.12 -1.57
CA MET A 27 -1.38 3.14 -2.29
C MET A 27 -0.50 1.96 -1.90
N ALA A 28 0.03 1.24 -2.89
CA ALA A 28 1.06 0.25 -2.68
C ALA A 28 2.41 0.93 -2.44
N VAL A 29 2.88 0.91 -1.18
CA VAL A 29 4.11 1.58 -0.74
C VAL A 29 4.97 0.62 0.09
N PRO A 30 6.29 0.85 0.21
CA PRO A 30 7.13 0.03 1.07
C PRO A 30 6.64 0.12 2.51
N SER A 31 6.27 -1.02 3.09
CA SER A 31 5.85 -1.10 4.49
C SER A 31 6.97 -0.63 5.42
N ASP A 32 6.60 0.12 6.44
CA ASP A 32 7.43 0.51 7.58
C ASP A 32 7.17 -0.36 8.84
N GLY A 33 6.45 -1.48 8.66
CA GLY A 33 5.95 -2.31 9.77
C GLY A 33 4.50 -2.01 10.16
N SER A 34 3.89 -0.98 9.58
CA SER A 34 2.49 -0.61 9.83
C SER A 34 1.55 -1.79 9.69
N TYR A 35 0.59 -1.88 10.61
CA TYR A 35 -0.43 -2.93 10.66
C TYR A 35 0.13 -4.37 10.68
N GLY A 36 1.38 -4.57 11.10
CA GLY A 36 2.01 -5.89 11.15
C GLY A 36 2.47 -6.43 9.81
N VAL A 37 2.47 -5.61 8.76
CA VAL A 37 3.02 -5.98 7.44
C VAL A 37 4.55 -5.88 7.49
N PRO A 38 5.32 -6.92 7.11
CA PRO A 38 6.78 -6.91 7.20
C PRO A 38 7.41 -5.72 6.47
N GLU A 39 8.41 -5.09 7.11
CA GLU A 39 9.12 -3.95 6.55
C GLU A 39 9.73 -4.27 5.18
N GLY A 40 9.64 -3.30 4.26
CA GLY A 40 10.17 -3.42 2.90
C GLY A 40 9.29 -4.20 1.91
N ILE A 41 8.21 -4.84 2.36
CA ILE A 41 7.19 -5.38 1.44
C ILE A 41 6.41 -4.22 0.83
N LEU A 42 6.32 -4.16 -0.50
CA LEU A 42 5.40 -3.27 -1.21
C LEU A 42 3.98 -3.79 -1.01
N SER A 43 3.19 -3.13 -0.17
CA SER A 43 1.80 -3.50 0.13
C SER A 43 0.90 -2.28 0.10
N SER A 44 -0.39 -2.49 -0.14
CA SER A 44 -1.38 -1.42 -0.22
C SER A 44 -1.85 -1.00 1.16
N PHE A 45 -1.70 0.30 1.47
CA PHE A 45 -2.13 0.91 2.73
C PHE A 45 -3.09 2.08 2.48
N PRO A 46 -3.94 2.43 3.47
CA PRO A 46 -4.59 3.73 3.48
C PRO A 46 -3.54 4.82 3.68
N CYS A 47 -3.47 5.76 2.75
CA CYS A 47 -2.49 6.84 2.75
C CYS A 47 -3.15 8.20 2.55
N THR A 48 -2.69 9.20 3.30
CA THR A 48 -2.92 10.61 2.99
C THR A 48 -1.74 11.18 2.24
N CYS A 49 -1.98 12.12 1.32
CA CYS A 49 -0.91 12.77 0.56
C CYS A 49 -0.88 14.28 0.82
N THR A 50 0.31 14.86 0.93
CA THR A 50 0.51 16.32 1.02
C THR A 50 1.89 16.68 0.49
N GLY A 51 1.96 17.69 -0.40
CA GLY A 51 3.23 18.22 -0.90
C GLY A 51 4.13 17.19 -1.60
N GLY A 52 3.55 16.25 -2.35
CA GLY A 52 4.28 15.19 -3.04
C GLY A 52 4.79 14.06 -2.13
N ARG A 53 4.31 13.98 -0.89
CA ARG A 53 4.63 12.91 0.06
C ARG A 53 3.35 12.18 0.45
N TYR A 54 3.45 10.87 0.63
CA TYR A 54 2.40 10.06 1.24
C TYR A 54 2.79 9.75 2.69
N GLU A 55 1.78 9.50 3.52
CA GLU A 55 1.92 8.98 4.89
C GLU A 55 0.86 7.90 5.09
N ILE A 56 1.26 6.74 5.64
CA ILE A 56 0.32 5.69 6.01
C ILE A 56 -0.53 6.22 7.17
N VAL A 57 -1.85 6.14 7.03
CA VAL A 57 -2.79 6.55 8.08
C VAL A 57 -2.56 5.64 9.29
N PRO A 58 -2.23 6.17 10.48
CA PRO A 58 -2.03 5.35 11.68
C PRO A 58 -3.33 5.14 12.45
N GLY A 59 -3.32 4.16 13.37
CA GLY A 59 -4.34 4.05 14.42
C GLY A 59 -5.70 3.52 13.97
N LEU A 60 -5.80 2.85 12.81
CA LEU A 60 -7.01 2.13 12.42
C LEU A 60 -7.11 0.81 13.19
N ASP A 61 -8.28 0.53 13.75
CA ASP A 61 -8.58 -0.75 14.37
C ASP A 61 -8.74 -1.82 13.28
N ILE A 62 -8.00 -2.92 13.40
CA ILE A 62 -8.08 -4.06 12.49
C ILE A 62 -8.78 -5.20 13.24
N ASP A 63 -10.03 -5.46 12.88
CA ASP A 63 -10.78 -6.60 13.40
C ASP A 63 -10.24 -7.94 12.87
N ASP A 64 -10.65 -9.04 13.50
CA ASP A 64 -10.16 -10.39 13.19
C ASP A 64 -10.41 -10.82 11.74
N TYR A 65 -11.54 -10.40 11.15
CA TYR A 65 -11.83 -10.72 9.76
C TYR A 65 -10.89 -9.97 8.82
N SER A 66 -10.73 -8.66 9.04
CA SER A 66 -9.80 -7.81 8.28
C SER A 66 -8.35 -8.32 8.41
N ARG A 67 -7.93 -8.66 9.63
CA ARG A 67 -6.61 -9.24 9.93
C ARG A 67 -6.32 -10.48 9.09
N ALA A 68 -7.24 -11.44 9.09
CA ALA A 68 -7.06 -12.68 8.33
C ALA A 68 -6.91 -12.44 6.82
N LYS A 69 -7.57 -11.42 6.26
CA LYS A 69 -7.44 -11.06 4.84
C LYS A 69 -6.12 -10.35 4.52
N ILE A 70 -5.71 -9.42 5.38
CA ILE A 70 -4.43 -8.72 5.24
C ILE A 70 -3.28 -9.74 5.29
N ASP A 71 -3.27 -10.60 6.30
CA ASP A 71 -2.19 -11.57 6.49
C ASP A 71 -2.07 -12.55 5.32
N ALA A 72 -3.20 -12.99 4.76
CA ALA A 72 -3.21 -13.88 3.58
C ALA A 72 -2.60 -13.20 2.33
N SER A 73 -2.92 -11.93 2.08
CA SER A 73 -2.34 -11.19 0.94
C SER A 73 -0.87 -10.84 1.17
N VAL A 74 -0.48 -10.54 2.40
CA VAL A 74 0.92 -10.28 2.76
C VAL A 74 1.79 -11.54 2.63
N ALA A 75 1.25 -12.71 2.94
CA ALA A 75 1.92 -13.98 2.69
C ALA A 75 2.24 -14.15 1.20
N GLU A 76 1.28 -13.91 0.31
CA GLU A 76 1.48 -13.95 -1.14
C GLU A 76 2.59 -12.98 -1.61
N LEU A 77 2.56 -11.72 -1.14
CA LEU A 77 3.60 -10.73 -1.46
C LEU A 77 4.99 -11.14 -0.96
N THR A 78 5.04 -11.82 0.18
CA THR A 78 6.28 -12.34 0.76
C THR A 78 6.84 -13.47 -0.10
N ASP A 79 5.98 -14.38 -0.55
CA ASP A 79 6.34 -15.48 -1.45
C ASP A 79 6.83 -14.96 -2.80
N GLU A 80 6.16 -13.95 -3.38
CA GLU A 80 6.60 -13.31 -4.63
C GLU A 80 7.97 -12.63 -4.49
N ARG A 81 8.21 -11.93 -3.36
CA ARG A 81 9.52 -11.33 -3.05
C ARG A 81 10.61 -12.40 -2.99
N ASP A 82 10.35 -13.52 -2.33
CA ASP A 82 11.33 -14.57 -2.17
C ASP A 82 11.59 -15.29 -3.51
N ALA A 83 10.56 -15.46 -4.35
CA ALA A 83 10.72 -15.95 -5.71
C ALA A 83 11.63 -15.05 -6.57
N VAL A 84 11.50 -13.72 -6.50
CA VAL A 84 12.38 -12.81 -7.26
C VAL A 84 13.81 -12.75 -6.69
N ARG A 85 13.99 -12.98 -5.38
CA ARG A 85 15.31 -13.15 -4.74
C ARG A 85 16.02 -14.41 -5.24
N ASP A 86 15.31 -15.52 -5.33
CA ASP A 86 15.87 -16.78 -5.85
C ASP A 86 16.31 -16.66 -7.31
N LEU A 87 15.69 -15.77 -8.07
CA LEU A 87 16.11 -15.40 -9.43
C LEU A 87 17.28 -14.40 -9.48
N GLY A 88 17.75 -13.89 -8.34
CA GLY A 88 18.84 -12.92 -8.24
C GLY A 88 18.49 -11.53 -8.78
N LEU A 89 17.21 -11.15 -8.75
CA LEU A 89 16.74 -9.85 -9.25
C LEU A 89 16.83 -8.73 -8.20
N VAL A 90 17.02 -9.08 -6.92
CA VAL A 90 17.20 -8.19 -5.76
C VAL A 90 18.14 -8.78 -4.73
#